data_AF-A0A8T3SSA9-F1
#
_entry.id   AF-A0A8T3SSA9-F1
#
_cell.length_a   1.000
_cell.length_b   1.000
_cell.length_c   1.000
_cell.angle_alpha   90.00
_cell.angle_beta   90.00
_cell.angle_gamma   90.00
#
_symmetry.space_group_name_H-M   'P 1'
#
loop_
_entity.id
_entity.type
_entity.pdbx_description
1 polymer ?
#
loop_
_entity_poly.entity_id
_entity_poly.type
_entity_poly.pdbx_seq_one_letter_code
_entity_poly.pdbx_strand_id
1 'polypeptide(L)'
;MAGFQKATKLQAKARIAIDGPSGAGKTWTGLVTATVLAGGGKIAVIDSERGSASKYADRFEFDVLELDGSFHPERYIEGIREAAKAGYAVVLIDSLTHAWAGAGGVLEVVDASKSKFGVNSYMAWSVGTPLWQSLIDAMLGAPMHVIATMRSKSKFVEGEKAGGGKTYTRTGTEPVARNGVEYEFDVVGDLDLEHTMVVSKSRAGDRLQDIYRRPGPDFGEAVLEWLTDGAVDTKALARELSAAAGDTDALRDALAKAKIGMDDLADEKKLAKARGIAKKIADDREQAGKDPATRAADAGNGAGTAGPALPSPHREA
;
A
#
# COMPACT_ATOMS: atom_id res chain seq x y z
N MET A 1 15.22 29.96 -0.55
CA MET A 1 13.90 29.83 -1.22
C MET A 1 12.84 29.79 -0.14
N ALA A 2 11.72 30.51 -0.29
CA ALA A 2 10.61 30.41 0.64
C ALA A 2 10.04 28.99 0.57
N GLY A 3 9.97 28.29 1.70
CA GLY A 3 9.49 26.90 1.76
C GLY A 3 7.98 26.73 1.56
N PHE A 4 7.24 27.82 1.39
CA PHE A 4 5.80 27.84 1.19
C PHE A 4 5.44 28.24 -0.23
N GLN A 5 4.53 27.49 -0.85
CA GLN A 5 3.99 27.77 -2.18
C GLN A 5 2.46 27.70 -2.14
N LYS A 6 1.79 28.41 -3.06
CA LYS A 6 0.32 28.35 -3.17
C LYS A 6 -0.10 26.90 -3.48
N ALA A 7 -0.99 26.36 -2.66
CA ALA A 7 -1.51 25.02 -2.87
C ALA A 7 -2.36 24.97 -4.15
N THR A 8 -2.19 23.89 -4.92
CA THR A 8 -3.02 23.55 -6.09
C THR A 8 -3.55 22.14 -5.85
N LYS A 9 -4.83 21.91 -6.12
CA LYS A 9 -5.38 20.55 -6.05
C LYS A 9 -4.82 19.75 -7.21
N LEU A 10 -4.14 18.67 -6.88
CA LEU A 10 -3.56 17.74 -7.85
C LEU A 10 -4.37 16.45 -7.87
N GLN A 11 -4.34 15.76 -9.00
CA GLN A 11 -4.87 14.41 -9.07
C GLN A 11 -4.16 13.50 -8.08
N ALA A 12 -4.90 12.60 -7.43
CA ALA A 12 -4.38 11.77 -6.36
C ALA A 12 -4.83 10.31 -6.48
N LYS A 13 -4.19 9.43 -5.70
CA LYS A 13 -4.57 8.02 -5.59
C LYS A 13 -5.40 7.80 -4.34
N ALA A 14 -6.41 6.94 -4.45
CA ALA A 14 -7.33 6.67 -3.37
C ALA A 14 -6.65 5.92 -2.23
N ARG A 15 -6.96 6.31 -0.99
CA ARG A 15 -6.71 5.53 0.23
C ARG A 15 -8.05 5.26 0.90
N ILE A 16 -8.59 4.07 0.69
CA ILE A 16 -9.93 3.70 1.17
C ILE A 16 -9.81 2.57 2.19
N ALA A 17 -10.52 2.72 3.30
CA ALA A 17 -10.78 1.64 4.24
C ALA A 17 -12.26 1.24 4.20
N ILE A 18 -12.52 -0.06 4.20
CA ILE A 18 -13.86 -0.63 4.32
C ILE A 18 -13.86 -1.55 5.54
N ASP A 19 -14.46 -1.10 6.64
CA ASP A 19 -14.62 -1.86 7.87
C ASP A 19 -16.01 -2.51 7.95
N GLY A 20 -16.14 -3.56 8.75
CA GLY A 20 -17.44 -4.17 9.01
C GLY A 20 -17.36 -5.61 9.55
N PRO A 21 -18.46 -6.12 10.11
CA PRO A 21 -18.50 -7.47 10.66
C PRO A 21 -18.37 -8.53 9.56
N SER A 22 -18.18 -9.79 9.97
CA SER A 22 -18.22 -10.91 9.03
C SER A 22 -19.56 -10.96 8.30
N GLY A 23 -19.56 -11.21 6.99
CA GLY A 23 -20.76 -11.25 6.17
C GLY A 23 -21.28 -9.90 5.69
N ALA A 24 -20.67 -8.77 6.07
CA ALA A 24 -21.13 -7.43 5.68
C ALA A 24 -20.89 -7.05 4.20
N GLY A 25 -20.16 -7.87 3.44
CA GLY A 25 -19.90 -7.63 2.00
C GLY A 25 -18.62 -6.82 1.68
N LYS A 26 -17.66 -6.74 2.60
CA LYS A 26 -16.43 -5.94 2.45
C LYS A 26 -15.63 -6.25 1.18
N THR A 27 -15.31 -7.52 0.93
CA THR A 27 -14.55 -7.95 -0.25
C THR A 27 -15.29 -7.59 -1.54
N TRP A 28 -16.60 -7.82 -1.58
CA TRP A 28 -17.44 -7.45 -2.72
C TRP A 28 -17.40 -5.94 -2.98
N THR A 29 -17.67 -5.12 -1.97
CA THR A 29 -17.62 -3.66 -2.09
C THR A 29 -16.23 -3.17 -2.50
N GLY A 30 -15.17 -3.79 -1.95
CA GLY A 30 -13.78 -3.51 -2.32
C GLY A 30 -13.50 -3.81 -3.79
N LEU A 31 -13.94 -4.96 -4.32
CA LEU A 31 -13.76 -5.35 -5.71
C LEU A 31 -14.57 -4.47 -6.69
N VAL A 32 -15.82 -4.12 -6.35
CA VAL A 32 -16.63 -3.19 -7.13
C VAL A 32 -15.95 -1.83 -7.22
N THR A 33 -15.51 -1.30 -6.08
CA THR A 33 -14.80 -0.02 -5.99
C THR A 33 -13.47 -0.07 -6.76
N ALA A 34 -12.71 -1.16 -6.62
CA ALA A 34 -11.45 -1.36 -7.33
C ALA A 34 -11.66 -1.38 -8.84
N THR A 35 -12.72 -2.01 -9.32
CA THR A 35 -13.06 -2.07 -10.76
C THR A 35 -13.27 -0.68 -11.35
N VAL A 36 -14.00 0.18 -10.63
CA VAL A 36 -14.21 1.55 -11.07
C VAL A 36 -12.91 2.36 -11.02
N LEU A 37 -12.18 2.31 -9.90
CA LEU A 37 -10.93 3.06 -9.73
C LEU A 37 -9.83 2.63 -10.70
N ALA A 38 -9.85 1.37 -11.14
CA ALA A 38 -8.90 0.85 -12.10
C ALA A 38 -9.07 1.48 -13.49
N GLY A 39 -10.30 1.88 -13.87
CA GLY A 39 -10.58 2.48 -15.18
C GLY A 39 -10.12 1.60 -16.35
N GLY A 40 -10.22 0.27 -16.22
CA GLY A 40 -9.70 -0.71 -17.19
C GLY A 40 -8.25 -1.14 -16.98
N GLY A 41 -7.56 -0.61 -15.96
CA GLY A 41 -6.27 -1.11 -15.49
C GLY A 41 -6.37 -2.42 -14.72
N LYS A 42 -5.22 -3.03 -14.39
CA LYS A 42 -5.18 -4.29 -13.64
C LYS A 42 -5.42 -4.07 -12.15
N ILE A 43 -6.04 -5.06 -11.50
CA ILE A 43 -6.30 -5.07 -10.05
C ILE A 43 -5.52 -6.22 -9.43
N ALA A 44 -4.79 -5.93 -8.36
CA ALA A 44 -4.14 -6.95 -7.53
C ALA A 44 -4.89 -7.07 -6.20
N VAL A 45 -5.08 -8.28 -5.72
CA VAL A 45 -5.65 -8.56 -4.39
C VAL A 45 -4.62 -9.28 -3.54
N ILE A 46 -4.29 -8.70 -2.37
CA ILE A 46 -3.51 -9.38 -1.33
C ILE A 46 -4.51 -10.04 -0.38
N ASP A 47 -4.71 -11.35 -0.54
CA ASP A 47 -5.74 -12.13 0.16
C ASP A 47 -5.13 -12.88 1.35
N SER A 48 -5.48 -12.48 2.57
CA SER A 48 -5.15 -13.13 3.84
C SER A 48 -6.32 -13.97 4.40
N GLU A 49 -7.44 -13.99 3.69
CA GLU A 49 -8.70 -14.67 4.02
C GLU A 49 -8.77 -16.07 3.38
N ARG A 50 -7.62 -16.66 3.02
CA ARG A 50 -7.47 -18.04 2.52
C ARG A 50 -8.23 -18.30 1.20
N GLY A 51 -8.01 -17.45 0.22
CA GLY A 51 -8.61 -17.57 -1.12
C GLY A 51 -10.09 -17.19 -1.14
N SER A 52 -10.57 -16.40 -0.17
CA SER A 52 -11.96 -15.95 -0.14
C SER A 52 -12.28 -14.98 -1.25
N ALA A 53 -11.30 -14.15 -1.67
CA ALA A 53 -11.47 -13.22 -2.77
C ALA A 53 -11.63 -13.96 -4.10
N SER A 54 -10.84 -15.03 -4.31
CA SER A 54 -10.86 -15.87 -5.52
C SER A 54 -12.24 -16.48 -5.83
N LYS A 55 -13.15 -16.54 -4.85
CA LYS A 55 -14.56 -16.96 -5.06
C LYS A 55 -15.37 -15.99 -5.92
N TYR A 56 -14.86 -14.78 -6.16
CA TYR A 56 -15.49 -13.77 -7.00
C TYR A 56 -14.83 -13.63 -8.38
N ALA A 57 -13.89 -14.51 -8.74
CA ALA A 57 -13.20 -14.48 -10.03
C ALA A 57 -14.14 -14.75 -11.23
N ASP A 58 -15.36 -15.24 -11.00
CA ASP A 58 -16.41 -15.37 -12.01
C ASP A 58 -17.24 -14.08 -12.20
N ARG A 59 -16.91 -13.01 -11.47
CA ARG A 59 -17.58 -11.71 -11.50
C ARG A 59 -16.63 -10.53 -11.69
N PHE A 60 -15.37 -10.67 -11.29
CA PHE A 60 -14.36 -9.61 -11.37
C PHE A 60 -13.05 -10.16 -11.93
N GLU A 61 -12.36 -9.33 -12.69
CA GLU A 61 -11.02 -9.60 -13.23
C GLU A 61 -9.96 -9.01 -12.30
N PHE A 62 -9.19 -9.87 -11.64
CA PHE A 62 -8.09 -9.45 -10.76
C PHE A 62 -7.06 -10.57 -10.62
N ASP A 63 -5.82 -10.21 -10.32
CA ASP A 63 -4.76 -11.13 -9.93
C ASP A 63 -4.70 -11.22 -8.40
N VAL A 64 -4.33 -12.37 -7.86
CA VAL A 64 -4.33 -12.61 -6.40
C VAL A 64 -2.96 -13.06 -5.89
N LEU A 65 -2.56 -12.50 -4.76
CA LEU A 65 -1.48 -12.97 -3.90
C LEU A 65 -2.09 -13.48 -2.60
N GLU A 66 -2.13 -14.80 -2.42
CA GLU A 66 -2.62 -15.40 -1.18
C GLU A 66 -1.50 -15.43 -0.12
N LEU A 67 -1.79 -14.87 1.06
CA LEU A 67 -0.91 -14.90 2.23
C LEU A 67 -1.29 -16.10 3.11
N ASP A 68 -0.52 -17.17 3.04
CA ASP A 68 -0.67 -18.38 3.83
C ASP A 68 0.32 -18.46 5.00
N GLY A 69 -0.09 -19.06 6.11
CA GLY A 69 0.76 -19.33 7.28
C GLY A 69 1.09 -18.12 8.15
N SER A 70 1.77 -17.10 7.60
CA SER A 70 2.21 -15.89 8.31
C SER A 70 1.68 -14.62 7.66
N PHE A 71 1.09 -13.76 8.48
CA PHE A 71 0.56 -12.43 8.13
C PHE A 71 1.52 -11.32 8.58
N HIS A 72 2.82 -11.60 8.57
CA HIS A 72 3.82 -10.59 8.93
C HIS A 72 3.71 -9.36 8.00
N PRO A 73 3.76 -8.12 8.53
CA PRO A 73 3.62 -6.88 7.73
C PRO A 73 4.53 -6.80 6.51
N GLU A 74 5.75 -7.33 6.58
CA GLU A 74 6.68 -7.35 5.44
C GLU A 74 6.10 -8.04 4.19
N ARG A 75 5.31 -9.11 4.35
CA ARG A 75 4.70 -9.80 3.19
C ARG A 75 3.69 -8.92 2.47
N TYR A 76 2.95 -8.09 3.21
CA TYR A 76 2.05 -7.10 2.63
C TYR A 76 2.83 -6.01 1.91
N ILE A 77 3.93 -5.54 2.51
CA ILE A 77 4.81 -4.53 1.90
C ILE A 77 5.42 -5.06 0.60
N GLU A 78 5.90 -6.30 0.59
CA GLU A 78 6.40 -6.99 -0.61
C GLU A 78 5.33 -7.08 -1.69
N GLY A 79 4.12 -7.52 -1.35
CA GLY A 79 2.99 -7.59 -2.29
C GLY A 79 2.60 -6.23 -2.86
N ILE A 80 2.57 -5.16 -2.04
CA ILE A 80 2.30 -3.79 -2.51
C ILE A 80 3.39 -3.33 -3.48
N ARG A 81 4.67 -3.58 -3.15
CA ARG A 81 5.81 -3.22 -4.01
C ARG A 81 5.79 -4.00 -5.33
N GLU A 82 5.46 -5.29 -5.29
CA GLU A 82 5.34 -6.13 -6.47
C GLU A 82 4.20 -5.65 -7.38
N ALA A 83 3.03 -5.35 -6.81
CA ALA A 83 1.92 -4.80 -7.55
C ALA A 83 2.26 -3.43 -8.18
N ALA A 84 2.95 -2.56 -7.43
CA ALA A 84 3.42 -1.29 -7.96
C ALA A 84 4.39 -1.49 -9.14
N LYS A 85 5.36 -2.40 -9.00
CA LYS A 85 6.34 -2.72 -10.05
C LYS A 85 5.69 -3.31 -11.30
N ALA A 86 4.67 -4.15 -11.13
CA ALA A 86 3.92 -4.76 -12.22
C ALA A 86 2.89 -3.80 -12.87
N GLY A 87 2.76 -2.58 -12.35
CA GLY A 87 1.92 -1.53 -12.92
C GLY A 87 0.43 -1.76 -12.72
N TYR A 88 0.02 -2.42 -11.63
CA TYR A 88 -1.39 -2.51 -11.27
C TYR A 88 -1.96 -1.13 -10.94
N ALA A 89 -3.21 -0.89 -11.35
CA ALA A 89 -3.89 0.37 -11.09
C ALA A 89 -4.44 0.45 -9.66
N VAL A 90 -4.81 -0.71 -9.09
CA VAL A 90 -5.37 -0.82 -7.74
C VAL A 90 -4.77 -2.02 -7.03
N VAL A 91 -4.48 -1.87 -5.74
CA VAL A 91 -4.28 -3.00 -4.82
C VAL A 91 -5.39 -3.01 -3.76
N LEU A 92 -6.05 -4.15 -3.63
CA LEU A 92 -7.01 -4.44 -2.57
C LEU A 92 -6.34 -5.35 -1.54
N ILE A 93 -6.26 -4.90 -0.29
CA ILE A 93 -5.74 -5.67 0.84
C ILE A 93 -6.93 -6.26 1.59
N ASP A 94 -7.12 -7.58 1.49
CA ASP A 94 -8.22 -8.30 2.13
C ASP A 94 -7.69 -9.35 3.11
N SER A 95 -7.48 -9.03 4.38
CA SER A 95 -7.74 -7.80 5.10
C SER A 95 -6.49 -7.30 5.80
N LEU A 96 -6.49 -6.00 6.16
CA LEU A 96 -5.45 -5.40 6.98
C LEU A 96 -5.47 -5.91 8.43
N THR A 97 -6.61 -6.46 8.87
CA THR A 97 -6.77 -7.03 10.22
C THR A 97 -5.78 -8.16 10.50
N HIS A 98 -5.48 -9.01 9.52
CA HIS A 98 -4.54 -10.11 9.72
C HIS A 98 -3.10 -9.63 9.90
N ALA A 99 -2.68 -8.53 9.25
CA ALA A 99 -1.39 -7.91 9.51
C ALA A 99 -1.23 -7.44 10.96
N TRP A 100 -2.33 -7.04 11.59
CA TRP A 100 -2.35 -6.61 12.99
C TRP A 100 -2.45 -7.79 13.97
N ALA A 101 -3.49 -8.61 13.83
CA ALA A 101 -3.91 -9.59 14.84
C ALA A 101 -3.89 -11.05 14.35
N GLY A 102 -3.48 -11.31 13.12
CA GLY A 102 -3.31 -12.66 12.59
C GLY A 102 -2.01 -13.32 13.07
N ALA A 103 -1.88 -14.62 12.79
CA ALA A 103 -0.65 -15.38 13.01
C ALA A 103 0.56 -14.71 12.35
N GLY A 104 1.62 -14.44 13.11
CA GLY A 104 2.80 -13.70 12.68
C GLY A 104 2.60 -12.19 12.47
N GLY A 105 1.40 -11.67 12.74
CA GLY A 105 1.08 -10.25 12.70
C GLY A 105 1.70 -9.47 13.87
N VAL A 106 1.48 -8.15 13.88
CA VAL A 106 2.13 -7.23 14.83
C VAL A 106 1.93 -7.64 16.29
N LEU A 107 0.72 -8.04 16.69
CA LEU A 107 0.43 -8.39 18.08
C LEU A 107 1.23 -9.62 18.54
N GLU A 108 1.39 -10.64 17.68
CA GLU A 108 2.17 -11.83 18.01
C GLU A 108 3.67 -11.52 18.04
N VAL A 109 4.17 -10.67 17.13
CA VAL A 109 5.56 -10.19 17.16
C VAL A 109 5.87 -9.44 18.45
N VAL A 110 4.96 -8.57 18.89
CA VAL A 110 5.08 -7.86 20.18
C VAL A 110 5.07 -8.86 21.32
N ASP A 111 4.16 -9.83 21.33
CA ASP A 111 4.07 -10.82 22.41
C ASP A 111 5.32 -11.70 22.51
N ALA A 112 5.79 -12.22 21.37
CA ALA A 112 7.05 -12.97 21.29
C ALA A 112 8.25 -12.13 21.78
N SER A 113 8.23 -10.82 21.51
CA SER A 113 9.29 -9.90 21.97
C SER A 113 9.27 -9.67 23.47
N LYS A 114 8.13 -9.81 24.17
CA LYS A 114 8.07 -9.70 25.64
C LYS A 114 8.96 -10.75 26.32
N SER A 115 9.03 -11.96 25.78
CA SER A 115 9.91 -13.02 26.30
C SER A 115 11.40 -12.64 26.23
N LYS A 116 11.79 -11.81 25.24
CA LYS A 116 13.16 -11.31 25.06
C LYS A 116 13.49 -10.12 25.95
N PHE A 117 12.51 -9.26 26.25
CA PHE A 117 12.71 -8.01 26.99
C PHE A 117 12.21 -8.03 28.45
N GLY A 118 11.67 -9.16 28.92
CA GLY A 118 11.19 -9.32 30.30
C GLY A 118 9.93 -8.50 30.61
N VAL A 119 9.78 -8.09 31.88
CA VAL A 119 8.58 -7.41 32.45
C VAL A 119 8.27 -6.06 31.78
N ASN A 120 9.18 -5.50 30.98
CA ASN A 120 9.04 -4.17 30.40
C ASN A 120 8.32 -4.19 29.04
N SER A 121 6.99 -4.33 29.09
CA SER A 121 6.10 -4.36 27.91
C SER A 121 6.30 -3.19 26.93
N TYR A 122 6.81 -2.05 27.40
CA TYR A 122 7.12 -0.89 26.57
C TYR A 122 8.23 -1.16 25.55
N MET A 123 9.23 -1.99 25.89
CA MET A 123 10.31 -2.35 24.97
C MET A 123 9.85 -3.29 23.86
N ALA A 124 8.86 -4.15 24.10
CA ALA A 124 8.32 -5.04 23.07
C ALA A 124 7.64 -4.25 21.93
N TRP A 125 7.02 -3.12 22.24
CA TRP A 125 6.43 -2.22 21.24
C TRP A 125 7.46 -1.47 20.39
N SER A 126 8.73 -1.43 20.79
CA SER A 126 9.82 -0.88 19.95
C SER A 126 10.06 -1.71 18.68
N VAL A 127 9.60 -2.98 18.66
CA VAL A 127 9.65 -3.85 17.48
C VAL A 127 8.35 -3.75 16.68
N GLY A 128 7.19 -3.83 17.35
CA GLY A 128 5.89 -3.84 16.68
C GLY A 128 5.49 -2.49 16.05
N THR A 129 5.83 -1.37 16.70
CA THR A 129 5.47 -0.02 16.21
C THR A 129 6.11 0.28 14.85
N PRO A 130 7.44 0.09 14.65
CA PRO A 130 8.05 0.27 13.34
C PRO A 130 7.48 -0.65 12.26
N LEU A 131 7.19 -1.92 12.58
CA LEU A 131 6.61 -2.85 11.60
C LEU A 131 5.24 -2.37 11.08
N TRP A 132 4.39 -1.91 12.00
CA TRP A 132 3.09 -1.33 11.61
C TRP A 132 3.27 -0.05 10.77
N GLN A 133 4.17 0.85 11.19
CA GLN A 133 4.43 2.10 10.49
C GLN A 133 4.95 1.85 9.07
N SER A 134 5.90 0.93 8.89
CA SER A 134 6.40 0.56 7.55
C SER A 134 5.31 0.04 6.62
N LEU A 135 4.31 -0.69 7.15
CA LEU A 135 3.17 -1.13 6.34
C LEU A 135 2.27 0.04 5.96
N ILE A 136 1.94 0.92 6.91
CA ILE A 136 1.16 2.14 6.62
C ILE A 136 1.88 2.99 5.57
N ASP A 137 3.19 3.24 5.74
CA ASP A 137 4.00 4.02 4.81
C ASP A 137 4.02 3.39 3.41
N ALA A 138 4.10 2.06 3.31
CA ALA A 138 4.03 1.35 2.04
C ALA A 138 2.66 1.52 1.35
N MET A 139 1.56 1.45 2.10
CA MET A 139 0.21 1.71 1.56
C MET A 139 0.05 3.17 1.11
N LEU A 140 0.44 4.13 1.94
CA LEU A 140 0.26 5.55 1.64
C LEU A 140 1.15 6.00 0.48
N GLY A 141 2.37 5.48 0.40
CA GLY A 141 3.35 5.78 -0.66
C GLY A 141 3.13 5.04 -1.98
N ALA A 142 2.18 4.10 -2.06
CA ALA A 142 1.98 3.29 -3.27
C ALA A 142 1.55 4.17 -4.48
N PRO A 143 2.13 4.00 -5.69
CA PRO A 143 1.78 4.81 -6.86
C PRO A 143 0.42 4.43 -7.50
N MET A 144 -0.34 3.56 -6.86
CA MET A 144 -1.63 3.02 -7.30
C MET A 144 -2.74 3.33 -6.29
N HIS A 145 -4.02 3.09 -6.61
CA HIS A 145 -5.09 3.17 -5.62
C HIS A 145 -4.95 2.02 -4.60
N VAL A 146 -5.23 2.31 -3.34
CA VAL A 146 -5.18 1.31 -2.26
C VAL A 146 -6.54 1.26 -1.58
N ILE A 147 -7.10 0.06 -1.52
CA ILE A 147 -8.29 -0.27 -0.75
C ILE A 147 -7.88 -1.30 0.29
N ALA A 148 -8.26 -1.10 1.55
CA ALA A 148 -8.02 -2.06 2.62
C ALA A 148 -9.36 -2.44 3.27
N THR A 149 -9.61 -3.73 3.42
CA THR A 149 -10.73 -4.20 4.26
C THR A 149 -10.25 -4.41 5.69
N MET A 150 -11.14 -4.20 6.65
CA MET A 150 -10.92 -4.49 8.06
C MET A 150 -12.12 -5.23 8.63
N ARG A 151 -11.85 -6.14 9.56
CA ARG A 151 -12.90 -6.78 10.34
C ARG A 151 -13.24 -5.88 11.52
N SER A 152 -14.51 -5.77 11.85
CA SER A 152 -14.95 -5.04 13.03
C SER A 152 -15.29 -6.00 14.19
N LYS A 153 -15.07 -5.54 15.42
CA LYS A 153 -15.51 -6.21 16.66
C LYS A 153 -16.42 -5.27 17.44
N SER A 154 -17.21 -5.83 18.34
CA SER A 154 -18.07 -5.00 19.20
C SER A 154 -17.23 -4.15 20.15
N LYS A 155 -17.48 -2.85 20.18
CA LYS A 155 -16.89 -1.89 21.11
C LYS A 155 -17.75 -1.83 22.37
N PHE A 156 -17.13 -2.04 23.53
CA PHE A 156 -17.78 -1.92 24.83
C PHE A 156 -17.13 -0.78 25.61
N VAL A 157 -17.95 0.11 26.16
CA VAL A 157 -17.50 1.16 27.09
C VAL A 157 -17.74 0.69 28.51
N GLU A 158 -16.70 0.79 29.34
CA GLU A 158 -16.79 0.55 30.77
C GLU A 158 -17.43 1.78 31.45
N GLY A 159 -18.50 1.56 32.19
CA GLY A 159 -19.13 2.55 33.06
C GLY A 159 -19.14 2.08 34.51
N GLU A 160 -19.43 2.99 35.43
CA GLU A 160 -19.67 2.66 36.83
C GLU A 160 -21.18 2.60 37.13
N LYS A 161 -21.61 1.54 37.81
CA LYS A 161 -22.93 1.49 38.44
C LYS A 161 -22.93 2.36 39.69
N ALA A 162 -24.05 3.03 39.95
CA ALA A 162 -24.33 3.61 41.25
C ALA A 162 -24.30 2.48 42.32
N GLY A 163 -23.21 2.38 43.07
CA GLY A 163 -22.94 1.29 44.00
C GLY A 163 -21.57 0.61 43.85
N GLY A 164 -20.72 1.02 42.90
CA GLY A 164 -19.30 0.61 42.86
C GLY A 164 -18.97 -0.64 42.05
N GLY A 165 -19.76 -0.96 41.01
CA GLY A 165 -19.50 -2.07 40.09
C GLY A 165 -19.28 -1.62 38.65
N LYS A 166 -18.37 -2.29 37.92
CA LYS A 166 -18.16 -2.06 36.48
C LYS A 166 -19.36 -2.55 35.68
N THR A 167 -19.81 -1.77 34.71
CA THR A 167 -20.79 -2.18 33.69
C THR A 167 -20.16 -2.02 32.31
N TYR A 168 -20.45 -2.93 31.38
CA TYR A 168 -19.98 -2.86 30.01
C TYR A 168 -21.17 -2.60 29.10
N THR A 169 -21.22 -1.43 28.49
CA THR A 169 -22.27 -1.06 27.53
C THR A 169 -21.70 -1.17 26.13
N ARG A 170 -22.37 -1.93 25.25
CA ARG A 170 -21.99 -1.99 23.83
C ARG A 170 -22.29 -0.64 23.19
N THR A 171 -21.27 0.03 22.66
CA THR A 171 -21.38 1.41 22.10
C THR A 171 -21.22 1.45 20.58
N GLY A 172 -20.88 0.32 19.95
CA GLY A 172 -20.80 0.23 18.49
C GLY A 172 -19.91 -0.92 18.04
N THR A 173 -19.29 -0.76 16.88
CA THR A 173 -18.20 -1.60 16.39
C THR A 173 -16.92 -0.78 16.24
N GLU A 174 -15.78 -1.43 16.32
CA GLU A 174 -14.48 -0.84 16.03
C GLU A 174 -13.66 -1.78 15.15
N PRO A 175 -12.84 -1.26 14.23
CA PRO A 175 -11.96 -2.07 13.41
C PRO A 175 -10.94 -2.82 14.28
N VAL A 176 -10.66 -4.05 13.92
CA VAL A 176 -9.59 -4.85 14.52
C VAL A 176 -8.28 -4.48 13.84
N ALA A 177 -7.70 -3.37 14.29
CA ALA A 177 -6.40 -2.86 13.88
C ALA A 177 -5.79 -1.99 15.02
N ARG A 178 -4.65 -1.34 14.76
CA ARG A 178 -4.11 -0.34 15.69
C ARG A 178 -5.10 0.82 15.85
N ASN A 179 -5.28 1.29 17.08
CA ASN A 179 -6.09 2.49 17.34
C ASN A 179 -5.60 3.67 16.49
N GLY A 180 -6.53 4.35 15.83
CA GLY A 180 -6.25 5.49 14.96
C GLY A 180 -5.91 5.12 13.52
N VAL A 181 -5.99 3.83 13.12
CA VAL A 181 -5.76 3.41 11.73
C VAL A 181 -6.67 4.14 10.74
N GLU A 182 -7.88 4.53 11.16
CA GLU A 182 -8.82 5.29 10.38
C GLU A 182 -8.26 6.65 9.95
N TYR A 183 -7.30 7.22 10.69
CA TYR A 183 -6.68 8.50 10.37
C TYR A 183 -5.76 8.45 9.14
N GLU A 184 -5.29 7.26 8.76
CA GLU A 184 -4.38 7.06 7.63
C GLU A 184 -5.09 7.13 6.28
N PHE A 185 -6.38 6.78 6.22
CA PHE A 185 -7.15 6.72 4.97
C PHE A 185 -7.82 8.05 4.60
N ASP A 186 -8.06 8.30 3.32
CA ASP A 186 -8.83 9.48 2.88
C ASP A 186 -10.33 9.28 3.09
N VAL A 187 -10.80 8.04 2.91
CA VAL A 187 -12.20 7.63 3.05
C VAL A 187 -12.27 6.35 3.88
N VAL A 188 -13.19 6.33 4.85
CA VAL A 188 -13.50 5.15 5.67
C VAL A 188 -14.99 4.89 5.57
N GLY A 189 -15.36 3.67 5.16
CA GLY A 189 -16.73 3.19 5.09
C GLY A 189 -16.97 2.04 6.05
N ASP A 190 -17.97 2.16 6.91
CA ASP A 190 -18.38 1.15 7.87
C ASP A 190 -19.61 0.41 7.35
N LEU A 191 -19.44 -0.85 6.96
CA LEU A 191 -20.50 -1.73 6.50
C LEU A 191 -21.20 -2.43 7.65
N ASP A 192 -22.52 -2.58 7.54
CA ASP A 192 -23.33 -3.44 8.40
C ASP A 192 -23.77 -4.74 7.70
N LEU A 193 -24.51 -5.58 8.43
CA LEU A 193 -25.01 -6.87 7.93
C LEU A 193 -26.14 -6.73 6.89
N GLU A 194 -26.75 -5.57 6.75
CA GLU A 194 -27.72 -5.27 5.69
C GLU A 194 -27.03 -4.76 4.42
N HIS A 195 -25.69 -4.74 4.42
CA HIS A 195 -24.85 -4.18 3.37
C HIS A 195 -25.05 -2.68 3.20
N THR A 196 -25.42 -1.96 4.26
CA THR A 196 -25.41 -0.50 4.27
C THR A 196 -24.04 -0.02 4.75
N MET A 197 -23.42 0.84 3.96
CA MET A 197 -22.15 1.49 4.29
C MET A 197 -22.41 2.90 4.75
N VAL A 198 -21.91 3.24 5.94
CA VAL A 198 -21.85 4.62 6.44
C VAL A 198 -20.44 5.14 6.22
N VAL A 199 -20.29 6.30 5.59
CA VAL A 199 -18.99 6.96 5.43
C VAL A 199 -18.65 7.68 6.73
N SER A 200 -17.86 7.05 7.60
CA SER A 200 -17.49 7.61 8.90
C SER A 200 -16.33 8.60 8.84
N LYS A 201 -15.57 8.60 7.74
CA LYS A 201 -14.55 9.60 7.45
C LYS A 201 -14.45 9.84 5.95
N SER A 202 -14.34 11.11 5.57
CA SER A 202 -14.10 11.51 4.18
C SER A 202 -13.31 12.82 4.11
N ARG A 203 -12.29 12.85 3.26
CA ARG A 203 -11.66 14.10 2.78
C ARG A 203 -12.31 14.65 1.51
N ALA A 204 -13.28 13.94 0.95
CA ALA A 204 -13.97 14.30 -0.28
C ALA A 204 -15.11 15.30 -0.09
N GLY A 205 -15.46 15.62 1.17
CA GLY A 205 -16.52 16.57 1.48
C GLY A 205 -17.88 16.09 0.95
N ASP A 206 -18.62 17.01 0.33
CA ASP A 206 -19.96 16.83 -0.24
C ASP A 206 -20.03 15.94 -1.48
N ARG A 207 -18.89 15.49 -2.00
CA ARG A 207 -18.82 14.58 -3.15
C ARG A 207 -19.28 13.16 -2.83
N LEU A 208 -19.18 12.74 -1.58
CA LEU A 208 -19.63 11.42 -1.15
C LEU A 208 -20.93 11.53 -0.37
N GLN A 209 -21.83 10.58 -0.59
CA GLN A 209 -22.98 10.40 0.27
C GLN A 209 -22.53 9.88 1.64
N ASP A 210 -23.24 10.28 2.69
CA ASP A 210 -22.99 9.76 4.03
C ASP A 210 -23.34 8.27 4.14
N ILE A 211 -24.30 7.79 3.33
CA ILE A 211 -24.84 6.43 3.39
C ILE A 211 -25.02 5.86 1.98
N TYR A 212 -24.45 4.68 1.76
CA TYR A 212 -24.66 3.87 0.55
C TYR A 212 -25.31 2.55 0.90
N ARG A 213 -26.48 2.25 0.34
CA ARG A 213 -27.14 0.95 0.51
C ARG A 213 -26.69 -0.01 -0.58
N ARG A 214 -26.04 -1.12 -0.21
CA ARG A 214 -25.38 -2.06 -1.13
C ARG A 214 -24.47 -1.31 -2.11
N PRO A 215 -23.34 -0.75 -1.61
CA PRO A 215 -22.50 0.14 -2.40
C PRO A 215 -22.13 -0.51 -3.74
N GLY A 216 -22.48 0.17 -4.82
CA GLY A 216 -22.22 -0.26 -6.18
C GLY A 216 -21.08 0.54 -6.80
N PRO A 217 -21.02 0.62 -8.13
CA PRO A 217 -20.06 1.45 -8.84
C PRO A 217 -20.12 2.93 -8.44
N ASP A 218 -21.29 3.42 -8.03
CA ASP A 218 -21.57 4.80 -7.65
C ASP A 218 -20.63 5.36 -6.58
N PHE A 219 -20.30 4.56 -5.57
CA PHE A 219 -19.32 4.96 -4.55
C PHE A 219 -17.92 5.14 -5.16
N GLY A 220 -17.47 4.20 -5.99
CA GLY A 220 -16.18 4.28 -6.66
C GLY A 220 -16.09 5.44 -7.65
N GLU A 221 -17.19 5.73 -8.36
CA GLU A 221 -17.31 6.83 -9.33
C GLU A 221 -17.17 8.17 -8.62
N ALA A 222 -17.87 8.37 -7.50
CA ALA A 222 -17.81 9.59 -6.71
C ALA A 222 -16.40 9.82 -6.12
N VAL A 223 -15.73 8.76 -5.68
CA VAL A 223 -14.33 8.85 -5.24
C VAL A 223 -13.40 9.20 -6.40
N LEU A 224 -13.57 8.55 -7.56
CA LEU A 224 -12.74 8.79 -8.73
C LEU A 224 -12.88 10.23 -9.25
N GLU A 225 -14.11 10.74 -9.33
CA GLU A 225 -14.40 12.12 -9.69
C GLU A 225 -13.68 13.09 -8.73
N TRP A 226 -13.76 12.83 -7.42
CA TRP A 226 -13.07 13.67 -6.44
C TRP A 226 -11.55 13.67 -6.56
N LEU A 227 -10.97 12.54 -6.96
CA LEU A 227 -9.52 12.39 -7.11
C LEU A 227 -8.99 12.94 -8.44
N THR A 228 -9.85 13.15 -9.44
CA THR A 228 -9.45 13.52 -10.80
C THR A 228 -9.78 14.96 -11.19
N ASP A 229 -10.56 15.68 -10.37
CA ASP A 229 -10.93 17.09 -10.59
C ASP A 229 -9.78 18.11 -10.45
N GLY A 230 -8.60 17.66 -10.02
CA GLY A 230 -7.40 18.46 -9.86
C GLY A 230 -6.53 18.52 -11.12
N ALA A 231 -5.52 19.38 -11.11
CA ALA A 231 -4.51 19.38 -12.17
C ALA A 231 -3.67 18.10 -12.14
N VAL A 232 -3.24 17.62 -13.30
CA VAL A 232 -2.35 16.45 -13.38
C VAL A 232 -1.02 16.77 -12.69
N ASP A 233 -0.59 15.92 -11.76
CA ASP A 233 0.73 16.05 -11.12
C ASP A 233 1.84 15.53 -12.05
N THR A 234 2.28 16.36 -12.98
CA THR A 234 3.37 16.04 -13.91
C THR A 234 4.69 15.75 -13.18
N LYS A 235 4.90 16.26 -11.97
CA LYS A 235 6.07 15.95 -11.13
C LYS A 235 6.00 14.55 -10.54
N ALA A 236 4.83 14.11 -10.11
CA ALA A 236 4.63 12.72 -9.69
C ALA A 236 4.81 11.76 -10.87
N LEU A 237 4.21 12.07 -12.03
CA LEU A 237 4.35 11.24 -13.23
C LEU A 237 5.81 11.11 -13.70
N ALA A 238 6.59 12.19 -13.67
CA ALA A 238 8.01 12.12 -14.02
C ALA A 238 8.81 11.23 -13.05
N ARG A 239 8.49 11.27 -11.74
CA ARG A 239 9.10 10.40 -10.72
C ARG A 239 8.71 8.94 -10.92
N GLU A 240 7.45 8.65 -11.23
CA GLU A 240 6.95 7.32 -11.58
C GLU A 240 7.71 6.75 -12.78
N LEU A 241 7.81 7.51 -13.88
CA LEU A 241 8.51 7.09 -15.08
C LEU A 241 9.99 6.80 -14.81
N SER A 242 10.65 7.64 -14.02
CA SER A 242 12.07 7.47 -13.66
C SER A 242 12.30 6.21 -12.82
N ALA A 243 11.42 5.97 -11.84
CA ALA A 243 11.46 4.76 -11.03
C ALA A 243 11.20 3.50 -11.89
N ALA A 244 10.23 3.56 -12.79
CA ALA A 244 9.90 2.46 -13.71
C ALA A 244 11.04 2.14 -14.68
N ALA A 245 11.72 3.15 -15.22
CA ALA A 245 12.85 2.97 -16.13
C ALA A 245 14.10 2.39 -15.42
N GLY A 246 14.29 2.67 -14.12
CA GLY A 246 15.49 2.30 -13.37
C GLY A 246 16.77 3.04 -13.82
N ASP A 247 16.64 3.99 -14.75
CA ASP A 247 17.70 4.81 -15.31
C ASP A 247 17.16 6.19 -15.68
N THR A 248 17.39 7.15 -14.79
CA THR A 248 16.84 8.52 -14.93
C THR A 248 17.46 9.26 -16.12
N ASP A 249 18.75 9.02 -16.41
CA ASP A 249 19.45 9.74 -17.47
C ASP A 249 19.07 9.18 -18.83
N ALA A 250 19.01 7.85 -18.99
CA ALA A 250 18.50 7.22 -20.21
C ALA A 250 17.04 7.64 -20.50
N LEU A 251 16.20 7.73 -19.46
CA LEU A 251 14.83 8.20 -19.61
C LEU A 251 14.78 9.66 -20.06
N ARG A 252 15.55 10.55 -19.42
CA ARG A 252 15.60 11.98 -19.76
C ARG A 252 15.99 12.17 -21.23
N ASP A 253 17.02 11.47 -21.69
CA ASP A 253 17.49 11.54 -23.07
C ASP A 253 16.46 11.00 -24.07
N ALA A 254 15.79 9.90 -23.73
CA ALA A 254 14.77 9.30 -24.57
C ALA A 254 13.51 10.20 -24.68
N LEU A 255 13.07 10.82 -23.58
CA LEU A 255 11.96 11.78 -23.59
C LEU A 255 12.32 13.04 -24.39
N ALA A 256 13.54 13.56 -24.24
CA ALA A 256 14.03 14.69 -25.03
C ALA A 256 14.03 14.38 -26.54
N LYS A 257 14.53 13.21 -26.94
CA LYS A 257 14.47 12.73 -28.34
C LYS A 257 13.04 12.58 -28.84
N ALA A 258 12.12 12.15 -27.99
CA ALA A 258 10.70 12.05 -28.30
C ALA A 258 9.95 13.39 -28.29
N LYS A 259 10.64 14.50 -27.93
CA LYS A 259 10.08 15.84 -27.74
C LYS A 259 8.93 15.86 -26.73
N ILE A 260 9.10 15.12 -25.62
CA ILE A 260 8.14 15.08 -24.51
C ILE A 260 8.75 15.89 -23.36
N GLY A 261 8.17 17.06 -23.10
CA GLY A 261 8.50 17.87 -21.93
C GLY A 261 7.82 17.38 -20.65
N MET A 262 8.05 18.09 -19.55
CA MET A 262 7.40 17.78 -18.28
C MET A 262 5.91 18.11 -18.29
N ASP A 263 5.53 19.27 -18.82
CA ASP A 263 4.14 19.71 -18.90
C ASP A 263 3.31 18.84 -19.87
N ASP A 264 4.00 18.23 -20.84
CA ASP A 264 3.42 17.29 -21.79
C ASP A 264 2.91 16.00 -21.13
N LEU A 265 3.35 15.69 -19.91
CA LEU A 265 2.85 14.51 -19.17
C LEU A 265 1.40 14.66 -18.73
N ALA A 266 0.82 15.87 -18.81
CA ALA A 266 -0.60 16.10 -18.59
C ALA A 266 -1.46 15.61 -19.77
N ASP A 267 -0.88 15.43 -20.96
CA ASP A 267 -1.57 14.86 -22.11
C ASP A 267 -1.49 13.33 -22.08
N GLU A 268 -2.65 12.68 -22.14
CA GLU A 268 -2.77 11.23 -21.98
C GLU A 268 -1.99 10.45 -23.05
N LYS A 269 -1.97 10.94 -24.30
CA LYS A 269 -1.26 10.26 -25.41
C LYS A 269 0.24 10.37 -25.22
N LYS A 270 0.73 11.55 -24.82
CA LYS A 270 2.16 11.77 -24.53
C LYS A 270 2.60 10.98 -23.30
N LEU A 271 1.77 10.91 -22.25
CA LEU A 271 2.04 10.09 -21.07
C LEU A 271 2.10 8.60 -21.42
N ALA A 272 1.16 8.09 -22.23
CA ALA A 272 1.19 6.69 -22.68
C ALA A 272 2.47 6.36 -23.45
N LYS A 273 2.91 7.28 -24.33
CA LYS A 273 4.18 7.14 -25.05
C LYS A 273 5.38 7.17 -24.10
N ALA A 274 5.39 8.07 -23.12
CA ALA A 274 6.45 8.16 -22.11
C ALA A 274 6.55 6.88 -21.26
N ARG A 275 5.42 6.29 -20.87
CA ARG A 275 5.37 4.98 -20.19
C ARG A 275 5.94 3.86 -21.05
N GLY A 276 5.63 3.84 -22.34
CA GLY A 276 6.22 2.88 -23.29
C GLY A 276 7.75 2.99 -23.39
N ILE A 277 8.27 4.21 -23.38
CA ILE A 277 9.73 4.47 -23.36
C ILE A 277 10.35 3.96 -22.07
N ALA A 278 9.78 4.31 -20.90
CA ALA A 278 10.28 3.88 -19.60
C ALA A 278 10.31 2.34 -19.49
N LYS A 279 9.25 1.68 -19.94
CA LYS A 279 9.17 0.21 -19.98
C LYS A 279 10.27 -0.39 -20.85
N LYS A 280 10.48 0.15 -22.05
CA LYS A 280 11.53 -0.35 -22.95
C LYS A 280 12.92 -0.26 -22.31
N ILE A 281 13.23 0.85 -21.63
CA ILE A 281 14.51 1.02 -20.92
C ILE A 281 14.66 -0.04 -19.81
N ALA A 282 13.59 -0.30 -19.06
CA ALA A 282 13.60 -1.33 -18.03
C ALA A 282 13.86 -2.74 -18.62
N ASP A 283 13.16 -3.07 -19.70
CA ASP A 283 13.29 -4.36 -20.40
C ASP A 283 14.72 -4.54 -20.96
N ASP A 284 15.29 -3.51 -21.59
CA ASP A 284 16.65 -3.52 -22.16
C ASP A 284 17.70 -3.73 -21.04
N ARG A 285 17.51 -3.13 -19.86
CA ARG A 285 18.38 -3.32 -18.69
C ARG A 285 18.29 -4.73 -18.11
N GLU A 286 17.09 -5.28 -18.03
CA GLU A 286 16.89 -6.65 -17.53
C GLU A 286 17.55 -7.68 -18.46
N GLN A 287 17.49 -7.46 -19.78
CA GLN A 287 18.16 -8.31 -20.76
C GLN A 287 19.69 -8.19 -20.66
N ALA A 288 20.24 -6.99 -20.54
CA ALA A 288 21.68 -6.76 -20.39
C ALA A 288 22.26 -7.39 -19.11
N GLY A 289 21.48 -7.46 -18.03
CA GLY A 289 21.86 -8.12 -16.77
C GLY A 289 21.80 -9.66 -16.82
N LYS A 290 21.08 -10.24 -17.79
CA LYS A 290 20.97 -11.69 -18.01
C LYS A 290 22.02 -12.23 -19.00
N ASP A 291 22.72 -11.36 -19.71
CA ASP A 291 23.76 -11.74 -20.67
C ASP A 291 25.02 -12.26 -19.93
N PRO A 292 25.46 -13.51 -20.16
CA PRO A 292 26.61 -14.10 -19.46
C PRO A 292 27.93 -13.33 -19.65
N ALA A 293 28.04 -12.51 -20.70
CA ALA A 293 29.21 -11.64 -20.92
C ALA A 293 29.33 -10.53 -19.86
N THR A 294 28.22 -10.00 -19.34
CA THR A 294 28.21 -8.91 -18.36
C THR A 294 28.53 -9.39 -16.93
N ARG A 295 28.17 -10.64 -16.59
CA ARG A 295 28.56 -11.28 -15.31
C ARG A 295 30.07 -11.51 -15.19
N ALA A 296 30.77 -11.70 -16.31
CA ALA A 296 32.21 -11.90 -16.31
C ALA A 296 33.00 -10.59 -16.10
N ALA A 297 32.43 -9.43 -16.46
CA ALA A 297 33.09 -8.14 -16.32
C ALA A 297 33.15 -7.66 -14.85
N ASP A 298 32.17 -8.01 -14.01
CA ASP A 298 32.13 -7.60 -12.60
C ASP A 298 32.98 -8.51 -11.68
N ALA A 299 33.25 -9.75 -12.11
CA ALA A 299 34.16 -10.67 -11.42
C ALA A 299 35.64 -10.48 -11.82
N GLY A 300 35.92 -9.70 -12.87
CA GLY A 300 37.25 -9.60 -13.48
C GLY A 300 38.16 -8.49 -12.95
N ASN A 301 37.68 -7.57 -12.10
CA ASN A 301 38.45 -6.39 -11.68
C ASN A 301 39.06 -6.49 -10.25
N GLY A 302 39.11 -7.70 -9.69
CA GLY A 302 39.60 -7.98 -8.33
C GLY A 302 40.96 -8.67 -8.24
N ALA A 303 41.83 -8.54 -9.24
CA ALA A 303 43.17 -9.14 -9.19
C ALA A 303 44.24 -8.21 -9.76
N GLY A 304 44.96 -7.54 -8.86
CA GLY A 304 46.30 -7.05 -9.18
C GLY A 304 46.65 -5.68 -8.62
N THR A 305 47.09 -5.62 -7.36
CA THR A 305 48.35 -4.95 -6.98
C THR A 305 48.82 -5.50 -5.63
N ALA A 306 49.91 -6.29 -5.68
CA ALA A 306 50.65 -6.66 -4.49
C ALA A 306 51.37 -5.42 -3.93
N GLY A 307 50.97 -4.98 -2.73
CA GLY A 307 51.70 -4.00 -1.93
C GLY A 307 52.68 -4.68 -0.97
N PRO A 308 53.81 -4.04 -0.62
CA PRO A 308 54.95 -4.70 0.01
C PRO A 308 54.71 -5.03 1.50
N ALA A 309 55.33 -6.13 1.92
CA ALA A 309 55.26 -6.71 3.26
C ALA A 309 55.79 -5.75 4.35
N LEU A 310 55.03 -5.64 5.45
CA LEU A 310 55.46 -5.03 6.71
C LEU A 310 55.93 -6.12 7.69
N PRO A 311 57.00 -5.90 8.47
CA PRO A 311 57.64 -6.92 9.29
C PRO A 311 56.90 -7.20 10.61
N SER A 312 56.89 -8.47 11.02
CA SER A 312 56.36 -8.97 12.29
C SER A 312 57.09 -8.39 13.51
N PRO A 313 56.38 -8.02 14.59
CA PRO A 313 57.02 -7.82 15.87
C PRO A 313 57.21 -9.15 16.63
N HIS A 314 58.41 -9.26 17.19
CA HIS A 314 58.90 -10.32 18.04
C HIS A 314 57.99 -10.63 19.24
N ARG A 315 57.87 -11.93 19.53
CA ARG A 315 57.68 -12.46 20.89
C ARG A 315 59.01 -12.31 21.63
N GLU A 316 58.96 -11.82 22.87
CA GLU A 316 59.85 -12.28 23.93
C GLU A 316 59.22 -12.04 25.32
N ALA A 317 59.38 -13.07 26.16
CA ALA A 317 59.21 -13.19 27.61
C ALA A 317 57.87 -12.81 28.26
#